data_AF-A0A645GBQ9-F1
#
_entry.id   AF-A0A645GBQ9-F1
#
_cell.length_a   1.000
_cell.length_b   1.000
_cell.length_c   1.000
_cell.angle_alpha   90.00
_cell.angle_beta   90.00
_cell.angle_gamma   90.00
#
_symmetry.space_group_name_H-M   'P 1'
#
loop_
_entity.id
_entity.type
_entity.pdbx_description
1 polymer ?
#
loop_
_entity_poly.entity_id
_entity_poly.type
_entity_poly.pdbx_seq_one_letter_code
_entity_poly.pdbx_strand_id
1 'polypeptide(L)'
;MVSFDPDVLNRIYELSLEFGKNWRRPVLTIVQEVSPYLSLEEQQQISAYIEETRGRVETYVSKRYIEDQPGRISELQRQCTEWIKAEFPWMRADTILHAISQAIYYAWHG
;
A
#
# COMPACT_ATOMS: atom_id res chain seq x y z
N MET A 1 15.65 -2.26 -15.34
CA MET A 1 14.56 -2.17 -14.35
C MET A 1 14.61 -3.44 -13.53
N VAL A 2 14.90 -3.34 -12.24
CA VAL A 2 14.79 -4.49 -11.33
C VAL A 2 13.30 -4.79 -11.20
N SER A 3 12.88 -5.97 -11.63
CA SER A 3 11.53 -6.46 -11.39
C SER A 3 11.54 -7.17 -10.05
N PHE A 4 10.92 -6.56 -9.03
CA PHE A 4 10.76 -7.21 -7.74
C PHE A 4 9.70 -8.31 -7.83
N ASP A 5 9.83 -9.35 -7.00
CA ASP A 5 8.85 -10.42 -6.90
C ASP A 5 7.51 -9.85 -6.37
N PRO A 6 6.40 -9.96 -7.13
CA PRO A 6 5.09 -9.50 -6.69
C PRO A 6 4.65 -10.06 -5.34
N ASP A 7 5.02 -11.29 -5.01
CA ASP A 7 4.62 -11.93 -3.77
C ASP A 7 5.34 -11.30 -2.57
N VAL A 8 6.62 -10.97 -2.75
CA VAL A 8 7.43 -10.24 -1.77
C VAL A 8 6.88 -8.83 -1.59
N LEU A 9 6.56 -8.13 -2.68
CA LEU A 9 5.98 -6.79 -2.63
C LEU A 9 4.64 -6.76 -1.90
N ASN A 10 3.71 -7.67 -2.23
CA ASN A 10 2.43 -7.77 -1.52
C ASN A 10 2.65 -8.05 -0.04
N ARG A 11 3.52 -9.00 0.30
CA ARG A 11 3.77 -9.36 1.69
C ARG A 11 4.31 -8.16 2.50
N ILE A 12 5.28 -7.44 1.96
CA ILE A 12 5.85 -6.26 2.60
C ILE A 12 4.80 -5.15 2.72
N TYR A 13 4.03 -4.92 1.65
CA TYR A 13 2.99 -3.89 1.65
C TYR A 13 1.92 -4.19 2.70
N GLU A 14 1.39 -5.41 2.76
CA GLU A 14 0.41 -5.82 3.78
C GLU A 14 0.92 -5.62 5.20
N LEU A 15 2.16 -6.07 5.49
CA LEU A 15 2.79 -5.88 6.80
C LEU A 15 2.98 -4.40 7.13
N SER A 16 3.22 -3.56 6.13
CA SER A 16 3.36 -2.12 6.31
C SER A 16 2.02 -1.42 6.64
N LEU A 17 0.89 -2.03 6.27
CA LEU A 17 -0.46 -1.56 6.59
C LEU A 17 -0.96 -2.04 7.96
N GLU A 18 -0.33 -3.03 8.59
CA GLU A 18 -0.86 -3.62 9.83
C GLU A 18 -0.94 -2.62 11.01
N PHE A 19 -2.13 -2.50 11.59
CA PHE A 19 -2.31 -2.03 12.95
C PHE A 19 -1.94 -3.16 13.92
N GLY A 20 -0.90 -2.99 14.74
CA GLY A 20 -0.44 -4.00 15.69
C GLY A 20 1.07 -4.08 15.78
N LYS A 21 1.63 -5.29 15.64
CA LYS A 21 3.08 -5.53 15.75
C LYS A 21 3.89 -4.64 14.81
N ASN A 22 3.36 -4.35 13.62
CA ASN A 22 4.03 -3.54 12.60
C ASN A 22 3.63 -2.06 12.60
N TRP A 23 2.83 -1.63 13.57
CA TRP A 23 2.39 -0.24 13.66
C TRP A 23 3.58 0.72 13.79
N ARG A 24 3.68 1.67 12.86
CA ARG A 24 4.78 2.66 12.76
C ARG A 24 6.19 2.05 12.65
N ARG A 25 6.32 0.76 12.32
CA ARG A 25 7.63 0.19 12.02
C ARG A 25 8.15 0.76 10.69
N PRO A 26 9.45 1.09 10.58
CA PRO A 26 10.05 1.48 9.32
C PRO A 26 9.88 0.37 8.27
N VAL A 27 9.52 0.73 7.04
CA VAL A 27 9.33 -0.25 5.97
C VAL A 27 10.61 -1.04 5.73
N LEU A 28 11.78 -0.40 5.76
CA LEU A 28 13.07 -1.08 5.59
C LEU A 28 13.27 -2.25 6.56
N THR A 29 12.81 -2.10 7.82
CA THR A 29 12.91 -3.19 8.80
C THR A 29 12.03 -4.38 8.39
N ILE A 30 10.83 -4.13 7.85
CA ILE A 30 9.95 -5.18 7.31
C ILE A 30 10.61 -5.84 6.09
N VAL A 31 11.22 -5.07 5.19
CA VAL A 31 11.93 -5.59 4.02
C VAL A 31 13.08 -6.52 4.43
N GLN A 32 13.89 -6.11 5.41
CA GLN A 32 15.00 -6.91 5.94
C GLN A 32 14.54 -8.25 6.53
N GLU A 33 13.37 -8.28 7.20
CA GLU A 33 12.78 -9.50 7.76
C GLU A 33 12.20 -10.42 6.68
N VAL A 34 11.51 -9.86 5.68
CA VAL A 34 10.84 -10.65 4.62
C VAL A 34 11.82 -11.14 3.56
N SER A 35 12.85 -10.35 3.25
CA SER A 35 13.80 -10.62 2.17
C SER A 35 15.27 -10.54 2.61
N PRO A 36 15.70 -11.34 3.62
CA PRO A 36 17.06 -11.33 4.14
C PRO A 36 18.11 -11.81 3.14
N TYR A 37 17.68 -12.48 2.07
CA TYR A 37 18.52 -13.00 0.99
C TYR A 37 18.91 -11.94 -0.05
N LEU A 38 18.25 -10.77 -0.04
CA LEU A 38 18.58 -9.65 -0.92
C LEU A 38 19.73 -8.82 -0.36
N SER A 39 20.43 -8.13 -1.25
CA SER A 39 21.43 -7.14 -0.84
C SER A 39 20.79 -5.95 -0.13
N LEU A 40 21.57 -5.23 0.68
CA LEU A 40 21.07 -4.02 1.37
C LEU A 40 20.57 -2.96 0.38
N GLU A 41 21.20 -2.84 -0.80
CA GLU A 41 20.77 -1.91 -1.85
C GLU A 41 19.38 -2.28 -2.40
N GLU A 42 19.16 -3.55 -2.72
CA GLU A 42 17.85 -4.03 -3.17
C GLU A 42 16.78 -3.84 -2.10
N GLN A 43 17.11 -4.10 -0.83
CA GLN A 43 16.20 -3.89 0.29
C GLN A 43 15.81 -2.40 0.45
N GLN A 44 16.77 -1.48 0.27
CA GLN A 44 16.52 -0.04 0.30
C GLN A 44 15.64 0.40 -0.87
N GLN A 45 15.88 -0.13 -2.07
CA GLN A 45 15.05 0.15 -3.24
C GLN A 45 13.60 -0.32 -3.05
N ILE A 46 13.40 -1.55 -2.53
CA ILE A 46 12.07 -2.06 -2.21
C ILE A 46 11.40 -1.20 -1.14
N SER A 47 12.13 -0.82 -0.08
CA SER A 47 11.58 0.03 0.99
C SER A 47 11.08 1.36 0.44
N ALA A 48 11.91 2.06 -0.34
CA ALA A 48 11.54 3.34 -0.94
C ALA A 48 10.33 3.19 -1.88
N TYR A 49 10.31 2.15 -2.70
CA TYR A 49 9.20 1.87 -3.60
C TYR A 49 7.88 1.61 -2.87
N ILE A 50 7.91 0.84 -1.78
CA ILE A 50 6.73 0.58 -0.95
C ILE A 50 6.25 1.84 -0.24
N GLU A 51 7.15 2.65 0.32
CA GLU A 51 6.79 3.92 0.96
C GLU A 51 6.16 4.91 -0.03
N GLU A 52 6.74 5.04 -1.22
CA GLU A 52 6.17 5.84 -2.31
C GLU A 52 4.77 5.33 -2.71
N THR A 53 4.65 4.01 -2.92
CA THR A 53 3.38 3.38 -3.30
C THR A 53 2.29 3.69 -2.26
N ARG A 54 2.60 3.53 -0.96
CA ARG A 54 1.66 3.84 0.13
C ARG A 54 1.22 5.30 0.08
N GLY A 55 2.16 6.23 -0.04
CA GLY A 55 1.86 7.65 -0.10
C GLY A 55 0.97 8.01 -1.29
N ARG A 56 1.21 7.40 -2.46
CA ARG A 56 0.40 7.60 -3.67
C ARG A 56 -1.02 7.03 -3.51
N VAL A 57 -1.16 5.81 -2.99
CA VAL A 57 -2.45 5.18 -2.74
C VAL A 57 -3.25 5.97 -1.71
N GLU A 58 -2.65 6.33 -0.58
CA GLU A 58 -3.29 7.11 0.47
C GLU A 58 -3.75 8.47 -0.06
N THR A 59 -2.88 9.20 -0.75
CA THR A 59 -3.23 10.50 -1.33
C THR A 59 -4.39 10.38 -2.34
N TYR A 60 -4.38 9.36 -3.20
CA TYR A 60 -5.41 9.17 -4.21
C TYR A 60 -6.76 8.85 -3.56
N VAL A 61 -6.79 7.87 -2.66
CA VAL A 61 -8.02 7.42 -2.00
C VAL A 61 -8.60 8.51 -1.11
N SER A 62 -7.76 9.19 -0.32
CA SER A 62 -8.21 10.27 0.57
C SER A 62 -8.83 11.44 -0.20
N LYS A 63 -8.23 11.86 -1.32
CA LYS A 63 -8.82 12.91 -2.18
C LYS A 63 -10.18 12.50 -2.72
N ARG A 64 -10.30 11.28 -3.24
CA ARG A 64 -11.57 10.76 -3.76
C ARG A 64 -12.64 10.61 -2.68
N TYR A 65 -12.26 10.17 -1.48
CA TYR A 65 -13.17 10.06 -0.34
C TYR A 65 -13.75 11.42 0.06
N ILE A 66 -12.92 12.48 0.07
CA ILE A 66 -13.36 13.85 0.36
C ILE A 66 -14.31 14.38 -0.74
N GLU A 67 -14.02 14.09 -2.01
CA GLU A 67 -14.81 14.54 -3.16
C GLU A 67 -16.19 13.85 -3.26
N ASP A 68 -16.26 12.53 -3.06
CA ASP A 68 -17.47 11.74 -3.30
C ASP A 68 -18.49 11.75 -2.14
N GLN A 69 -18.08 12.23 -0.96
CA GLN A 69 -18.79 12.15 0.32
C GLN A 69 -19.11 10.69 0.76
N PRO A 70 -19.32 10.42 2.07
CA PRO A 70 -19.43 9.05 2.61
C PRO A 70 -20.58 8.19 2.04
N GLY A 71 -21.55 8.79 1.32
CA GLY A 71 -22.70 8.10 0.74
C GLY A 71 -22.41 7.21 -0.48
N ARG A 72 -21.18 7.24 -1.02
CA ARG A 72 -20.81 6.53 -2.27
C ARG A 72 -19.63 5.58 -2.13
N ILE A 73 -19.43 5.01 -0.94
CA ILE A 73 -18.29 4.13 -0.61
C ILE A 73 -18.10 2.98 -1.63
N SER A 74 -19.17 2.32 -2.09
CA SER A 74 -19.03 1.22 -3.06
C SER A 74 -18.47 1.67 -4.41
N GLU A 75 -18.87 2.86 -4.88
CA GLU A 75 -18.39 3.42 -6.15
C GLU A 75 -16.96 3.94 -6.01
N LEU A 76 -16.66 4.60 -4.88
CA LEU A 76 -15.30 4.99 -4.50
C LEU A 76 -14.36 3.78 -4.51
N GLN A 77 -14.72 2.71 -3.79
CA GLN A 77 -13.91 1.50 -3.70
C GLN A 77 -13.67 0.89 -5.08
N ARG A 78 -14.68 0.87 -5.96
CA ARG A 78 -14.55 0.40 -7.34
C ARG A 78 -13.54 1.24 -8.12
N GLN A 79 -13.69 2.57 -8.10
CA GLN A 79 -12.79 3.48 -8.83
C GLN A 79 -11.34 3.40 -8.33
N CYS A 80 -11.16 3.38 -7.01
CA CYS A 80 -9.84 3.20 -6.39
C CYS A 80 -9.23 1.84 -6.74
N THR A 81 -10.02 0.77 -6.74
CA THR A 81 -9.54 -0.57 -7.12
C THR A 81 -9.03 -0.58 -8.56
N GLU A 82 -9.79 -0.02 -9.51
CA GLU A 82 -9.39 0.03 -10.92
C GLU A 82 -8.13 0.89 -11.13
N TRP A 83 -8.03 2.02 -10.43
CA TRP A 83 -6.83 2.86 -10.49
C TRP A 83 -5.59 2.15 -9.92
N ILE A 84 -5.71 1.51 -8.74
CA ILE A 84 -4.60 0.80 -8.10
C ILE A 84 -4.14 -0.38 -8.96
N LYS A 85 -5.06 -1.15 -9.56
CA LYS A 85 -4.69 -2.25 -10.48
C LYS A 85 -3.94 -1.76 -11.71
N ALA A 86 -4.31 -0.60 -12.25
CA ALA A 86 -3.65 -0.02 -13.41
C ALA A 86 -2.25 0.51 -13.07
N GLU A 87 -2.11 1.18 -11.93
CA GLU A 87 -0.85 1.81 -11.51
C GLU A 87 0.13 0.82 -10.88
N PHE A 88 -0.37 -0.17 -10.14
CA PHE A 88 0.42 -1.16 -9.41
C PHE A 88 -0.06 -2.59 -9.74
N PRO A 89 0.21 -3.11 -10.96
CA PRO A 89 -0.32 -4.40 -11.41
C PRO A 89 0.12 -5.62 -10.58
N TRP A 90 1.15 -5.47 -9.76
CA TRP A 90 1.61 -6.51 -8.85
C TRP A 90 0.68 -6.67 -7.62
N MET A 91 -0.13 -5.66 -7.27
CA MET A 91 -0.97 -5.71 -6.07
C MET A 91 -2.14 -6.69 -6.23
N ARG A 92 -2.30 -7.57 -5.25
CA ARG A 92 -3.41 -8.52 -5.17
C ARG A 92 -4.68 -7.85 -4.66
N ALA A 93 -5.83 -8.44 -4.98
CA ALA A 93 -7.13 -7.84 -4.67
C ALA A 93 -7.35 -7.57 -3.17
N ASP A 94 -6.93 -8.49 -2.31
CA ASP A 94 -6.95 -8.36 -0.85
C ASP A 94 -6.05 -7.21 -0.36
N THR A 95 -4.81 -7.14 -0.85
CA THR A 95 -3.87 -6.03 -0.56
C THR A 95 -4.48 -4.67 -0.95
N ILE A 96 -5.12 -4.60 -2.13
CA ILE A 96 -5.78 -3.39 -2.63
C ILE A 96 -6.91 -2.97 -1.69
N LEU A 97 -7.77 -3.91 -1.29
CA LEU A 97 -8.90 -3.62 -0.40
C LEU A 97 -8.42 -3.10 0.95
N HIS A 98 -7.39 -3.73 1.53
CA HIS A 98 -6.81 -3.29 2.80
C HIS A 98 -6.21 -1.88 2.69
N ALA A 99 -5.51 -1.58 1.59
CA ALA A 99 -4.95 -0.26 1.33
C ALA A 99 -6.03 0.83 1.26
N ILE A 100 -7.13 0.56 0.54
CA ILE A 100 -8.28 1.48 0.43
C ILE A 100 -8.90 1.69 1.82
N SER A 101 -9.16 0.62 2.57
CA SER A 101 -9.74 0.73 3.92
C SER A 101 -8.88 1.55 4.87
N GLN A 102 -7.55 1.35 4.87
CA GLN A 102 -6.65 2.15 5.71
C GLN A 102 -6.65 3.62 5.29
N ALA A 103 -6.60 3.91 3.99
CA ALA A 103 -6.61 5.29 3.51
C ALA A 103 -7.93 6.02 3.85
N ILE A 104 -9.08 5.36 3.70
CA ILE A 104 -10.38 5.90 4.13
C ILE A 104 -10.38 6.16 5.64
N TYR A 105 -9.85 5.23 6.44
CA TYR A 105 -9.74 5.40 7.89
C TYR A 105 -8.93 6.66 8.25
N TYR A 106 -7.77 6.87 7.60
CA TYR A 106 -6.97 8.08 7.82
C TYR A 106 -7.66 9.34 7.31
N ALA A 107 -8.35 9.29 6.17
CA ALA A 107 -9.11 10.44 5.66
C ALA A 107 -10.29 10.82 6.54
N TRP A 108 -10.89 9.86 7.25
CA TRP A 108 -12.01 10.11 8.15
C TRP A 108 -11.59 10.60 9.54
N HIS A 109 -10.47 10.10 10.06
CA HIS A 109 -9.96 10.46 11.39
C HIS A 109 -8.92 11.59 11.40
N GLY A 110 -8.39 11.95 10.23
CA GLY A 110 -7.39 13.00 10.04
C GLY A 110 -7.97 14.41 10.01
#